data_AF-A0A1J3I450-F1
#
_entry.id   AF-A0A1J3I450-F1
#
_cell.length_a   1.000
_cell.length_b   1.000
_cell.length_c   1.000
_cell.angle_alpha   90.00
_cell.angle_beta   90.00
_cell.angle_gamma   90.00
#
_symmetry.space_group_name_H-M   'P 1'
#
loop_
_entity.id
_entity.type
_entity.pdbx_description
1 polymer ?
#
loop_
_entity_poly.entity_id
_entity_poly.type
_entity_poly.pdbx_seq_one_letter_code
_entity_poly.pdbx_strand_id
1 'polypeptide(L)' 'HIYMGFCSFQGFKTLSQNYLGLDQHHLFPQIEQLIEGNVITPAQVAEEFMKTVDAQLAMETLVQLLEKLRA' A
#
# COMPACT_ATOMS: atom_id res chain seq x y z
N HIS A 1 14.40 14.92 -13.55
CA HIS A 1 13.61 14.78 -12.31
C HIS A 1 12.59 13.68 -12.52
N ILE A 2 12.79 12.51 -11.94
CA ILE A 2 11.73 11.50 -11.87
C ILE A 2 10.78 12.01 -10.79
N TYR A 3 9.59 12.46 -11.20
CA TYR A 3 8.52 12.73 -10.28
C TYR A 3 8.18 11.38 -9.65
N MET A 4 8.70 11.10 -8.45
CA MET A 4 8.25 9.95 -7.66
C MET A 4 6.85 10.28 -7.17
N GLY A 5 5.89 10.15 -8.09
CA GLY A 5 4.50 10.43 -7.84
C GLY A 5 4.02 9.58 -6.67
N PHE A 6 3.14 10.17 -5.87
CA PHE A 6 2.47 9.48 -4.78
C PHE A 6 1.90 8.15 -5.28
N CYS A 7 1.86 7.15 -4.40
CA CYS A 7 1.30 5.85 -4.71
C CYS A 7 -0.20 6.04 -4.91
N SER A 8 -0.65 5.96 -6.15
CA SER A 8 -2.08 5.88 -6.44
C SER A 8 -2.60 4.51 -6.01
N PHE A 9 -3.92 4.39 -5.82
CA PHE A 9 -4.53 3.09 -5.56
C PHE A 9 -4.21 2.05 -6.65
N GLN A 10 -4.11 2.48 -7.91
CA GLN A 10 -3.68 1.60 -9.00
C GLN A 10 -2.23 1.16 -8.85
N GLY A 11 -1.33 2.06 -8.42
CA GLY A 11 0.05 1.72 -8.08
C GLY A 11 0.13 0.69 -6.95
N PHE A 12 -0.67 0.88 -5.89
CA PHE A 12 -0.82 -0.09 -4.81
C PHE A 12 -1.30 -1.46 -5.32
N LYS A 13 -2.32 -1.53 -6.18
CA LYS A 13 -2.81 -2.81 -6.73
C LYS A 13 -1.71 -3.57 -7.48
N THR A 14 -0.95 -2.87 -8.32
CA THR A 14 0.20 -3.46 -9.01
C THR A 14 1.22 -4.01 -8.02
N LEU A 15 1.51 -3.29 -6.93
CA LEU A 15 2.43 -3.77 -5.89
C LEU A 15 1.85 -4.96 -5.12
N SER A 16 0.56 -4.94 -4.78
CA SER A 16 -0.11 -6.02 -4.06
C SER A 16 -0.09 -7.32 -4.87
N GLN A 17 -0.32 -7.24 -6.18
CA GLN A 17 -0.16 -8.36 -7.10
C GLN A 17 1.30 -8.83 -7.18
N ASN A 18 2.24 -7.92 -7.36
CA ASN A 18 3.66 -8.26 -7.58
C ASN A 18 4.35 -8.85 -6.34
N TYR A 19 4.02 -8.36 -5.14
CA TYR A 19 4.67 -8.78 -3.90
C TYR A 19 3.88 -9.85 -3.15
N LEU A 20 2.55 -9.74 -3.13
CA LEU A 20 1.70 -10.61 -2.32
C LEU A 20 0.87 -11.60 -3.16
N GLY A 21 0.88 -11.46 -4.49
CA GLY A 21 0.06 -12.30 -5.38
C GLY A 21 -1.44 -12.05 -5.23
N LEU A 22 -1.84 -10.88 -4.71
CA LEU A 22 -3.24 -10.55 -4.41
C LEU A 22 -3.86 -9.66 -5.48
N ASP A 23 -4.93 -10.14 -6.11
CA ASP A 23 -5.78 -9.34 -7.00
C ASP A 23 -6.89 -8.60 -6.24
N GLN A 24 -7.32 -9.15 -5.10
CA GLN A 24 -8.38 -8.62 -4.26
C GLN A 24 -8.11 -8.93 -2.79
N HIS A 25 -8.58 -8.03 -1.92
CA HIS A 25 -8.52 -8.21 -0.48
C HIS A 25 -9.64 -7.40 0.18
N HIS A 26 -10.17 -7.90 1.29
CA HIS A 26 -11.20 -7.19 2.08
C HIS A 26 -10.79 -5.79 2.55
N LEU A 27 -9.47 -5.56 2.72
CA LEU A 27 -8.91 -4.25 3.09
C LEU A 27 -8.68 -3.29 1.90
N PHE A 28 -8.86 -3.71 0.64
CA PHE A 28 -8.63 -2.84 -0.52
C PHE A 28 -9.49 -1.57 -0.49
N PRO A 29 -10.82 -1.62 -0.19
CA PRO A 29 -11.63 -0.40 -0.12
C PRO A 29 -11.15 0.57 0.97
N GLN A 30 -10.66 0.06 2.10
CA GLN A 30 -10.10 0.89 3.16
C GLN A 30 -8.79 1.54 2.72
N ILE A 31 -7.91 0.79 2.06
CA ILE A 31 -6.64 1.30 1.54
C ILE A 31 -6.88 2.34 0.44
N GLU A 32 -7.85 2.14 -0.45
CA GLU A 32 -8.22 3.13 -1.48
C GLU A 32 -8.54 4.49 -0.85
N GLN A 33 -9.40 4.50 0.18
CA GLN A 33 -9.77 5.73 0.88
C GLN A 33 -8.59 6.37 1.62
N LEU A 34 -7.70 5.56 2.20
CA LEU A 34 -6.55 6.06 2.94
C LEU A 34 -5.43 6.55 2.02
N ILE A 35 -5.21 5.90 0.88
CA ILE A 35 -4.08 6.21 -0.01
C ILE A 35 -4.33 7.49 -0.81
N GLU A 36 -5.57 7.79 -1.18
CA GLU A 36 -5.95 9.01 -1.92
C GLU A 36 -5.70 10.30 -1.12
N GLY A 37 -5.66 10.22 0.21
CA GLY A 37 -5.39 11.36 1.10
C GLY A 37 -3.95 11.48 1.59
N ASN A 38 -3.07 10.53 1.24
CA ASN A 38 -1.76 10.40 1.87
C ASN A 38 -0.60 10.62 0.89
N VAL A 39 0.46 11.24 1.40
CA VAL A 39 1.74 11.42 0.70
C VAL A 39 2.62 10.18 0.95
N ILE A 40 2.21 9.05 0.39
CA ILE A 40 3.01 7.80 0.42
C ILE A 40 3.57 7.52 -0.96
N THR A 41 4.79 6.98 -1.05
CA THR A 41 5.41 6.60 -2.33
C THR A 41 5.25 5.10 -2.61
N PRO A 42 5.29 4.67 -3.88
CA PRO A 42 5.28 3.25 -4.23
C PRO A 42 6.41 2.46 -3.54
N ALA A 43 7.57 3.08 -3.33
CA ALA A 43 8.70 2.43 -2.66
C ALA A 43 8.41 2.13 -1.18
N GLN A 44 7.76 3.05 -0.46
CA GLN A 44 7.37 2.81 0.94
C GLN A 44 6.32 1.70 1.05
N VAL A 45 5.38 1.63 0.11
CA VAL A 45 4.39 0.53 0.07
C VAL A 45 5.09 -0.81 -0.20
N ALA A 46 6.03 -0.85 -1.15
CA ALA A 46 6.82 -2.05 -1.41
C ALA A 46 7.67 -2.46 -0.20
N GLU A 47 8.24 -1.49 0.52
CA GLU A 47 9.01 -1.74 1.75
C GLU A 47 8.14 -2.38 2.83
N GLU A 48 6.90 -1.91 3.03
CA GLU A 48 5.96 -2.57 3.96
C GLU A 48 5.67 -4.02 3.55
N PHE A 49 5.47 -4.28 2.27
CA PHE A 49 5.22 -5.65 1.78
C PHE A 49 6.43 -6.56 1.90
N MET A 50 7.65 -6.02 1.87
CA MET A 50 8.87 -6.81 2.04
C MET A 50 9.15 -7.19 3.51
N LYS A 51 8.49 -6.55 4.49
CA LYS A 51 8.73 -6.84 5.92
C LYS A 51 8.20 -8.20 6.37
N THR A 52 7.30 -8.80 5.59
CA THR A 52 6.68 -10.08 5.93
C THR A 52 6.35 -10.87 4.67
N VAL A 53 6.35 -12.19 4.78
CA VAL A 53 5.86 -13.10 3.73
C VAL A 53 4.35 -13.37 3.85
N ASP A 54 3.73 -12.97 4.97
CA ASP A 54 2.30 -13.12 5.21
C ASP A 54 1.55 -11.92 4.60
N ALA A 55 0.74 -12.21 3.58
CA ALA A 55 -0.02 -11.22 2.86
C ALA A 55 -1.09 -10.52 3.72
N GLN A 56 -1.72 -11.23 4.66
CA GLN A 56 -2.70 -10.62 5.58
C GLN A 56 -1.98 -9.63 6.49
N LEU A 57 -0.83 -10.03 7.06
CA LEU A 57 -0.04 -9.16 7.92
C LEU A 57 0.49 -7.94 7.16
N ALA A 58 1.00 -8.11 5.93
CA ALA A 58 1.49 -7.02 5.08
C ALA A 58 0.41 -5.97 4.80
N MET A 59 -0.84 -6.44 4.61
CA MET A 59 -1.98 -5.57 4.36
C MET A 59 -2.41 -4.80 5.61
N GLU A 60 -2.41 -5.47 6.77
CA GLU A 60 -2.69 -4.82 8.06
C GLU A 60 -1.64 -3.78 8.44
N THR A 61 -0.34 -4.08 8.25
CA THR A 61 0.74 -3.12 8.55
C THR A 61 0.68 -1.91 7.62
N LEU A 62 0.33 -2.10 6.34
CA LEU A 62 0.13 -0.99 5.42
C LEU A 62 -1.03 -0.08 5.86
N VAL A 63 -2.17 -0.65 6.27
CA VAL A 63 -3.29 0.15 6.80
C VAL A 63 -2.84 0.98 8.00
N GLN A 64 -2.13 0.38 8.95
CA GLN A 64 -1.61 1.09 10.12
C GLN A 64 -0.64 2.21 9.73
N LEU A 65 0.20 2.00 8.71
CA LEU A 65 1.09 3.03 8.20
C LEU A 65 0.29 4.20 7.60
N LEU A 66 -0.70 3.91 6.77
CA LEU A 66 -1.52 4.93 6.12
C LEU A 66 -2.37 5.73 7.13
N GLU A 67 -2.87 5.07 8.19
CA GLU A 67 -3.57 5.76 9.28
C GLU A 67 -2.62 6.70 10.06
N LYS A 68 -1.37 6.30 10.28
CA LYS A 68 -0.35 7.15 10.93
C LYS A 68 0.04 8.35 10.07
N LEU A 69 0.08 8.20 8.75
CA LEU A 69 0.41 9.32 7.84
C LEU A 69 -0.70 10.37 7.76
N ARG A 70 -1.92 10.01 8.13
CA ARG A 70 -3.08 10.90 8.14
C ARG A 70 -3.20 11.75 9.42
N ALA A 71 -2.52 11.36 10.50
CA ALA A 71 -2.52 12.04 11.81
C ALA A 71 -1.56 13.24 11.82
#